data_AF-A0A2H3P599-F1
#
_entry.id   AF-A0A2H3P599-F1
#
_cell.length_a   1.000
_cell.length_b   1.000
_cell.length_c   1.000
_cell.angle_alpha   90.00
_cell.angle_beta   90.00
_cell.angle_gamma   90.00
#
_symmetry.space_group_name_H-M   'P 1'
#
loop_
_entity.id
_entity.type
_entity.pdbx_description
1 polymer ?
#
loop_
_entity_poly.entity_id
_entity_poly.type
_entity_poly.pdbx_seq_one_letter_code
_entity_poly.pdbx_strand_id
1 'polypeptide(L)'
;MDFSLFWHSTQVRAVRASVLVLALSLWLGGCGAYSFSGATIPSDIETIAIPIVDDRSTSPFSSLSNDLTDLLVQRFVNQTRLSLSTDNAGADARLDVVVRRYTNEPTTVGGDERATANRVTITVDVEYLDQVNDEVFLSRSFSGSSDYSPVEDGLEGNEAAAQRALTDLADNIFAQATSNW
;
A
#
# COMPACT_ATOMS: atom_id res chain seq x y z
N MET A 1 -74.01 0.09 -0.80
CA MET A 1 -72.65 0.65 -0.54
C MET A 1 -71.84 -0.47 0.08
N ASP A 2 -71.10 -1.22 -0.75
CA ASP A 2 -70.41 -2.45 -0.34
C ASP A 2 -69.02 -2.13 0.23
N PHE A 3 -68.86 -2.26 1.54
CA PHE A 3 -67.63 -1.99 2.28
C PHE A 3 -66.58 -3.13 2.20
N SER A 4 -66.90 -4.24 1.53
CA SER A 4 -66.08 -5.48 1.50
C SER A 4 -64.92 -5.45 0.50
N LEU A 5 -65.00 -4.62 -0.55
CA LEU A 5 -63.99 -4.55 -1.62
C LEU A 5 -62.76 -3.71 -1.24
N PHE A 6 -62.88 -2.80 -0.26
CA PHE A 6 -61.77 -1.94 0.14
C PHE A 6 -60.71 -2.70 0.96
N TRP A 7 -61.14 -3.66 1.79
CA TRP A 7 -60.26 -4.42 2.68
C TRP A 7 -59.33 -5.41 1.96
N HIS A 8 -59.80 -6.03 0.86
CA HIS A 8 -58.97 -6.99 0.10
C HIS A 8 -57.80 -6.31 -0.62
N SER A 9 -57.99 -5.08 -1.12
CA SER A 9 -56.94 -4.37 -1.87
C SER A 9 -55.79 -3.86 -0.97
N THR A 10 -56.09 -3.49 0.28
CA THR A 10 -55.10 -3.05 1.27
C THR A 10 -54.33 -4.21 1.85
N GLN A 11 -54.98 -5.34 2.13
CA GLN A 11 -54.33 -6.58 2.59
C GLN A 11 -53.36 -7.15 1.54
N VAL A 12 -53.75 -7.16 0.25
CA VAL A 12 -52.89 -7.65 -0.84
C VAL A 12 -51.69 -6.72 -1.08
N ARG A 13 -51.86 -5.40 -0.94
CA ARG A 13 -50.75 -4.43 -1.03
C ARG A 13 -49.76 -4.58 0.12
N ALA A 14 -50.25 -4.78 1.34
CA ALA A 14 -49.40 -5.00 2.52
C ALA A 14 -48.60 -6.31 2.43
N VAL A 15 -49.24 -7.41 2.00
CA VAL A 15 -48.56 -8.71 1.81
C VAL A 15 -47.50 -8.63 0.70
N ARG A 16 -47.80 -7.94 -0.42
CA ARG A 16 -46.81 -7.71 -1.50
C ARG A 16 -45.62 -6.86 -1.05
N ALA A 17 -45.86 -5.83 -0.24
CA ALA A 17 -44.78 -5.02 0.33
C ALA A 17 -43.91 -5.82 1.30
N SER A 18 -44.52 -6.65 2.17
CA SER A 18 -43.78 -7.50 3.10
C SER A 18 -42.93 -8.57 2.40
N VAL A 19 -43.43 -9.16 1.30
CA VAL A 19 -42.68 -10.13 0.48
C VAL A 19 -41.49 -9.46 -0.22
N LEU A 20 -41.64 -8.23 -0.72
CA LEU A 20 -40.54 -7.48 -1.33
C LEU A 20 -39.45 -7.09 -0.31
N VAL A 21 -39.83 -6.73 0.91
CA VAL A 21 -38.88 -6.41 1.99
C VAL A 21 -38.14 -7.66 2.47
N LEU A 22 -38.82 -8.80 2.59
CA LEU A 22 -38.19 -10.09 2.94
C LEU A 22 -37.28 -10.62 1.83
N ALA A 23 -37.64 -10.40 0.56
CA ALA A 23 -36.79 -10.75 -0.56
C ALA A 23 -35.52 -9.89 -0.57
N LEU A 24 -35.61 -8.59 -0.25
CA LEU A 24 -34.48 -7.68 -0.22
C LEU A 24 -33.49 -7.97 0.93
N SER A 25 -33.97 -8.47 2.08
CA SER A 25 -33.08 -8.82 3.21
C SER A 25 -32.21 -10.07 2.94
N LEU A 26 -32.63 -10.96 2.05
CA LEU A 26 -31.86 -12.13 1.63
C LEU A 26 -30.69 -11.77 0.69
N TRP A 27 -30.71 -10.58 0.06
CA TRP A 27 -29.58 -10.08 -0.75
C TRP A 27 -28.49 -9.39 0.09
N LEU A 28 -28.77 -9.04 1.34
CA LEU A 28 -27.80 -8.36 2.22
C LEU A 28 -26.93 -9.35 3.04
N GLY A 29 -27.19 -10.66 2.95
CA GLY A 29 -26.46 -11.71 3.68
C GLY A 29 -25.19 -12.22 2.98
N GLY A 30 -24.68 -11.48 1.99
CA GLY A 30 -23.64 -11.94 1.06
C GLY A 30 -22.30 -11.22 1.15
N CYS A 31 -21.86 -10.75 2.33
CA CYS A 31 -20.44 -10.50 2.54
C CYS A 31 -19.80 -11.79 3.06
N GLY A 32 -19.67 -12.75 2.14
CA GLY A 32 -18.91 -13.98 2.37
C GLY A 32 -17.51 -13.63 2.85
N ALA A 33 -17.09 -14.30 3.92
CA ALA A 33 -15.75 -14.38 4.48
C ALA A 33 -14.80 -13.27 4.00
N TYR A 34 -14.65 -12.22 4.80
CA TYR A 34 -13.37 -11.55 4.88
C TYR A 34 -12.36 -12.63 5.26
N SER A 35 -11.70 -13.22 4.26
CA SER A 35 -10.46 -13.91 4.50
C SER A 35 -9.54 -12.85 5.06
N PHE A 36 -9.16 -13.03 6.32
CA PHE A 36 -8.09 -12.29 6.93
C PHE A 36 -6.83 -12.70 6.16
N SER A 37 -6.56 -12.08 5.00
CA SER A 37 -5.29 -12.21 4.30
C SER A 37 -4.21 -11.44 5.08
N GLY A 38 -4.19 -11.62 6.40
CA GLY A 38 -3.06 -11.22 7.21
C GLY A 38 -1.87 -11.91 6.59
N ALA A 39 -0.89 -11.10 6.19
CA ALA A 39 0.40 -11.52 5.66
C ALA A 39 0.75 -12.94 6.13
N THR A 40 0.58 -13.95 5.27
CA THR A 40 0.77 -15.35 5.70
C THR A 40 2.25 -15.67 5.55
N ILE A 41 3.06 -15.01 6.37
CA ILE A 41 4.50 -15.28 6.40
C ILE A 41 4.70 -16.71 6.93
N PRO A 42 5.46 -17.57 6.22
CA PRO A 42 5.69 -18.97 6.60
C PRO A 42 6.06 -19.11 8.08
N SER A 43 5.44 -20.07 8.78
CA SER A 43 5.50 -20.16 10.26
C SER A 43 6.91 -20.29 10.84
N ASP A 44 7.83 -20.81 10.03
CA ASP A 44 9.26 -20.99 10.29
C ASP A 44 10.07 -19.68 10.23
N ILE A 45 9.50 -18.60 9.69
CA ILE A 45 10.12 -17.27 9.67
C ILE A 45 9.59 -16.45 10.84
N GLU A 46 10.46 -16.09 11.80
CA GLU A 46 10.09 -15.33 13.01
C GLU A 46 10.80 -13.97 13.11
N THR A 47 11.95 -13.84 12.48
CA THR A 47 12.80 -12.65 12.50
C THR A 47 13.03 -12.10 11.09
N ILE A 48 13.16 -10.77 11.00
CA ILE A 48 13.53 -10.08 9.77
C ILE A 48 14.67 -9.10 10.02
N ALA A 49 15.68 -9.13 9.15
CA ALA A 49 16.67 -8.07 9.03
C ALA A 49 16.29 -7.11 7.91
N ILE A 50 16.32 -5.81 8.19
CA ILE A 50 16.15 -4.74 7.20
C ILE A 50 17.37 -3.83 7.34
N PRO A 51 18.46 -4.09 6.59
CA PRO A 51 19.62 -3.21 6.58
C PRO A 51 19.25 -1.81 6.09
N ILE A 52 20.09 -0.83 6.42
CA ILE A 52 19.92 0.53 5.87
C ILE A 52 19.89 0.45 4.35
N VAL A 53 18.83 1.01 3.76
CA VAL A 53 18.65 1.14 2.32
C VAL A 53 19.86 1.84 1.71
N ASP A 54 20.43 1.26 0.66
CA ASP A 54 21.56 1.85 -0.05
C ASP A 54 21.06 2.85 -1.10
N ASP A 55 21.47 4.11 -1.04
CA ASP A 55 21.11 5.12 -2.04
C ASP A 55 22.21 5.25 -3.11
N ARG A 56 21.89 4.77 -4.32
CA ARG A 56 22.72 4.90 -5.53
C ARG A 56 22.13 5.87 -6.55
N SER A 57 21.12 6.64 -6.14
CA SER A 57 20.49 7.65 -6.96
C SER A 57 21.29 8.96 -6.96
N THR A 58 20.87 9.91 -7.79
CA THR A 58 21.36 11.31 -7.77
C THR A 58 20.27 12.21 -7.19
N SER A 59 19.83 11.88 -5.97
CA SER A 59 18.85 12.66 -5.22
C SER A 59 19.48 13.92 -4.60
N PRO A 60 18.76 15.04 -4.48
CA PRO A 60 19.18 16.19 -3.69
C PRO A 60 19.04 15.96 -2.17
N PHE A 61 18.31 14.92 -1.76
CA PHE A 61 18.02 14.62 -0.35
C PHE A 61 18.85 13.43 0.13
N SER A 62 19.58 13.62 1.24
CA SER A 62 20.41 12.56 1.85
C SER A 62 19.65 11.65 2.82
N SER A 63 18.40 11.95 3.14
CA SER A 63 17.61 11.20 4.12
C SER A 63 16.90 9.98 3.53
N LEU A 64 16.79 9.87 2.19
CA LEU A 64 15.96 8.85 1.52
C LEU A 64 16.23 7.42 2.01
N SER A 65 17.49 7.08 2.24
CA SER A 65 17.90 5.80 2.81
C SER A 65 17.27 5.52 4.16
N ASN A 66 17.43 6.43 5.12
CA ASN A 66 16.93 6.24 6.49
C ASN A 66 15.39 6.29 6.50
N ASP A 67 14.81 7.25 5.77
CA ASP A 67 13.36 7.43 5.69
C ASP A 67 12.68 6.17 5.14
N LEU A 68 13.20 5.59 4.05
CA LEU A 68 12.65 4.35 3.50
C LEU A 68 12.88 3.15 4.42
N THR A 69 14.04 3.08 5.07
CA THR A 69 14.34 2.00 6.04
C THR A 69 13.34 2.03 7.20
N ASP A 70 13.12 3.20 7.79
CA ASP A 70 12.20 3.37 8.91
C ASP A 70 10.76 3.05 8.52
N LEU A 71 10.33 3.44 7.31
CA LEU A 71 9.02 3.09 6.78
C LEU A 71 8.86 1.58 6.62
N LEU A 72 9.86 0.89 6.04
CA LEU A 72 9.83 -0.56 5.87
C LEU A 72 9.82 -1.29 7.22
N VAL A 73 10.68 -0.89 8.17
CA VAL A 73 10.68 -1.43 9.53
C VAL A 73 9.30 -1.27 10.17
N GLN A 74 8.69 -0.09 10.07
CA GLN A 74 7.34 0.14 10.60
C GLN A 74 6.30 -0.78 9.96
N ARG A 75 6.36 -1.05 8.65
CA ARG A 75 5.42 -1.96 7.99
C ARG A 75 5.59 -3.40 8.47
N PHE A 76 6.81 -3.93 8.40
CA PHE A 76 7.05 -5.33 8.74
C PHE A 76 6.88 -5.61 10.23
N VAL A 77 7.38 -4.74 11.12
CA VAL A 77 7.31 -4.98 12.57
C VAL A 77 5.92 -4.71 13.15
N ASN A 78 5.21 -3.68 12.66
CA ASN A 78 3.91 -3.31 13.26
C ASN A 78 2.73 -4.06 12.62
N GLN A 79 2.86 -4.57 11.40
CA GLN A 79 1.75 -5.19 10.66
C GLN A 79 1.91 -6.70 10.46
N THR A 80 3.00 -7.28 10.97
CA THR A 80 3.24 -8.73 10.92
C THR A 80 3.64 -9.25 12.30
N ARG A 81 3.84 -10.57 12.41
CA ARG A 81 4.39 -11.21 13.62
C ARG A 81 5.91 -11.19 13.69
N LEU A 82 6.60 -10.69 12.67
CA LEU A 82 8.06 -10.71 12.61
C LEU A 82 8.65 -9.74 13.63
N SER A 83 9.74 -10.18 14.27
CA SER A 83 10.57 -9.34 15.10
C SER A 83 11.77 -8.82 14.31
N LEU A 84 12.16 -7.56 14.55
CA LEU A 84 13.35 -6.99 13.91
C LEU A 84 14.62 -7.61 14.51
N SER A 85 15.47 -8.17 13.67
CA SER A 85 16.81 -8.63 14.03
C SER A 85 17.87 -7.58 13.68
N THR A 86 18.86 -7.40 14.55
CA THR A 86 20.05 -6.59 14.28
C THR A 86 21.18 -7.40 13.63
N ASP A 87 21.05 -8.73 13.59
CA ASP A 87 21.97 -9.63 12.90
C ASP A 87 21.44 -9.93 11.49
N ASN A 88 22.05 -9.30 10.49
CA ASN A 88 21.64 -9.45 9.09
C ASN A 88 21.81 -10.87 8.55
N ALA A 89 22.82 -11.61 9.03
CA ALA A 89 23.11 -12.96 8.56
C ALA A 89 22.41 -14.05 9.38
N GLY A 90 22.04 -13.74 10.63
CA GLY A 90 21.36 -14.65 11.54
C GLY A 90 19.83 -14.52 11.58
N ALA A 91 19.24 -13.58 10.84
CA ALA A 91 17.78 -13.43 10.76
C ALA A 91 17.16 -14.46 9.79
N ASP A 92 15.96 -14.94 10.09
CA ASP A 92 15.24 -15.91 9.25
C ASP A 92 14.91 -15.34 7.86
N ALA A 93 14.57 -14.05 7.81
CA ALA A 93 14.36 -13.33 6.56
C ALA A 93 15.23 -12.06 6.47
N ARG A 94 15.53 -11.64 5.24
CA ARG A 94 16.25 -10.38 4.98
C ARG A 94 15.65 -9.61 3.83
N LEU A 95 15.42 -8.31 4.02
CA LEU A 95 14.93 -7.39 2.99
C LEU A 95 16.02 -6.38 2.63
N ASP A 96 16.65 -6.58 1.48
CA ASP A 96 17.63 -5.67 0.91
C ASP A 96 16.97 -4.72 -0.10
N VAL A 97 17.28 -3.43 0.00
CA VAL A 97 16.70 -2.40 -0.86
C VAL A 97 17.77 -1.41 -1.30
N VAL A 98 17.78 -1.10 -2.59
CA VAL A 98 18.70 -0.13 -3.20
C VAL A 98 17.90 0.93 -3.96
N VAL A 99 18.05 2.20 -3.60
CA VAL A 99 17.50 3.32 -4.40
C VAL A 99 18.35 3.48 -5.66
N ARG A 100 17.73 3.32 -6.82
CA ARG A 100 18.42 3.36 -8.12
C ARG A 100 18.26 4.70 -8.81
N ARG A 101 17.09 5.32 -8.66
CA ARG A 101 16.74 6.52 -9.41
C ARG A 101 15.84 7.42 -8.60
N TYR A 102 16.13 8.71 -8.70
CA TYR A 102 15.29 9.80 -8.27
C TYR A 102 15.09 10.72 -9.48
N THR A 103 13.86 11.07 -9.82
CA THR A 103 13.55 12.09 -10.83
C THR A 103 12.55 13.11 -10.30
N ASN A 104 12.67 14.34 -10.80
CA ASN A 104 11.72 15.41 -10.57
C ASN A 104 11.47 16.07 -11.93
N GLU A 105 10.30 15.80 -12.51
CA GLU A 105 9.98 16.15 -13.90
C GLU A 105 8.65 16.91 -13.98
N PRO A 106 8.53 17.95 -14.83
CA PRO A 106 7.25 18.64 -15.05
C PRO A 106 6.18 17.70 -15.61
N THR A 107 5.00 17.68 -15.01
CA THR A 107 3.84 16.91 -15.53
C THR A 107 2.77 17.79 -16.13
N THR A 108 2.66 19.05 -15.71
CA THR A 108 1.74 20.04 -16.29
C THR A 108 2.45 21.37 -16.47
N VAL A 109 2.21 22.03 -17.59
CA VAL A 109 2.76 23.35 -17.93
C VAL A 109 1.61 24.35 -18.11
N GLY A 110 1.72 25.51 -17.47
CA GLY A 110 0.76 26.61 -17.56
C GLY A 110 0.98 27.52 -18.76
N GLY A 111 0.06 28.48 -18.97
CA GLY A 111 0.07 29.39 -20.12
C GLY A 111 1.30 30.31 -20.23
N ASP A 112 2.03 30.52 -19.14
CA ASP A 112 3.28 31.29 -19.09
C ASP A 112 4.54 30.40 -19.27
N GLU A 113 4.39 29.19 -19.82
CA GLU A 113 5.46 28.20 -20.02
C GLU A 113 6.14 27.72 -18.71
N ARG A 114 5.55 28.04 -17.56
CA ARG A 114 5.99 27.55 -16.24
C ARG A 114 5.31 26.22 -15.90
N ALA A 115 6.07 25.28 -15.36
CA ALA A 115 5.50 24.05 -14.80
C ALA A 115 4.57 24.39 -13.63
N THR A 116 3.33 23.94 -13.69
CA THR A 116 2.33 24.11 -12.61
C THR A 116 2.30 22.89 -11.69
N ALA A 117 2.82 21.76 -12.15
CA ALA A 117 3.00 20.56 -11.34
C ALA A 117 4.28 19.84 -11.77
N ASN A 118 5.03 19.38 -10.78
CA ASN A 118 6.17 18.49 -10.96
C ASN A 118 5.87 17.15 -10.28
N ARG A 119 6.37 16.07 -10.86
CA ARG A 119 6.32 14.72 -10.29
C ARG A 119 7.67 14.29 -9.80
N VAL A 120 7.74 13.95 -8.52
CA VAL A 120 8.86 13.19 -7.95
C VAL A 120 8.60 11.71 -8.16
N THR A 121 9.57 10.99 -8.72
CA THR A 121 9.52 9.51 -8.83
C THR A 121 10.80 8.92 -8.26
N ILE A 122 10.64 7.93 -7.39
CA ILE A 122 11.74 7.18 -6.77
C ILE A 122 11.60 5.72 -7.21
N THR A 123 12.69 5.14 -7.71
CA THR A 123 12.75 3.73 -8.12
C THR A 123 13.78 2.99 -7.30
N VAL A 124 13.39 1.83 -6.79
CA VAL A 124 14.20 0.98 -5.93
C VAL A 124 14.24 -0.44 -6.48
N ASP A 125 15.37 -1.12 -6.31
CA ASP A 125 15.49 -2.56 -6.47
C ASP A 125 15.35 -3.22 -5.10
N VAL A 126 14.53 -4.27 -5.01
CA VAL A 126 14.21 -4.96 -3.76
C VAL A 126 14.50 -6.44 -3.91
N GLU A 127 15.15 -7.01 -2.90
CA GLU A 127 15.36 -8.44 -2.73
C GLU A 127 14.90 -8.85 -1.32
N TYR A 128 13.94 -9.77 -1.25
CA TYR A 128 13.45 -10.37 -0.01
C TYR A 128 13.83 -11.85 -0.01
N LEU A 129 14.61 -12.24 0.99
CA LEU A 129 15.23 -13.56 1.11
C LEU A 129 14.69 -14.30 2.31
N ASP A 130 14.49 -15.60 2.13
CA ASP A 130 14.41 -16.61 3.17
C ASP A 130 15.80 -17.20 3.40
N GLN A 131 16.39 -16.90 4.55
CA GLN A 131 17.70 -17.41 4.92
C GLN A 131 17.63 -18.79 5.58
N VAL A 132 16.45 -19.25 5.99
CA VAL A 132 16.24 -20.60 6.54
C VAL A 132 16.29 -21.63 5.42
N ASN A 133 15.64 -21.34 4.30
CA ASN A 133 15.51 -22.25 3.15
C ASN A 133 16.37 -21.86 1.94
N ASP A 134 17.12 -20.75 2.01
CA ASP A 134 17.93 -20.19 0.91
C ASP A 134 17.09 -19.91 -0.36
N GLU A 135 15.93 -19.28 -0.15
CA GLU A 135 14.96 -18.97 -1.20
C GLU A 135 14.79 -17.46 -1.39
N VAL A 136 14.56 -17.04 -2.64
CA VAL A 136 14.23 -15.66 -2.97
C VAL A 136 12.71 -15.50 -2.99
N PHE A 137 12.15 -14.91 -1.93
CA PHE A 137 10.72 -14.62 -1.82
C PHE A 137 10.25 -13.53 -2.80
N LEU A 138 11.10 -12.55 -3.07
CA LEU A 138 10.81 -11.45 -3.98
C LEU A 138 12.10 -10.87 -4.52
N SER A 139 12.22 -10.68 -5.84
CA SER A 139 13.31 -9.91 -6.44
C SER A 139 12.79 -9.13 -7.64
N ARG A 140 12.58 -7.82 -7.46
CA ARG A 140 12.07 -6.92 -8.50
C ARG A 140 12.24 -5.46 -8.13
N SER A 141 12.06 -4.59 -9.13
CA SER A 141 12.01 -3.14 -8.92
C SER A 141 10.60 -2.64 -8.57
N PHE A 142 10.55 -1.58 -7.78
CA PHE A 142 9.35 -0.81 -7.44
C PHE A 142 9.57 0.67 -7.73
N SER A 143 8.47 1.38 -8.00
CA SER A 143 8.49 2.83 -8.16
C SER A 143 7.34 3.45 -7.38
N GLY A 144 7.64 4.52 -6.63
CA GLY A 144 6.65 5.37 -6.00
C GLY A 144 6.77 6.79 -6.53
N SER A 145 5.66 7.51 -6.57
CA SER A 145 5.66 8.87 -7.10
C SER A 145 4.66 9.78 -6.41
N SER A 146 4.95 11.07 -6.42
CA SER A 146 4.03 12.10 -5.90
C SER A 146 4.22 13.42 -6.64
N ASP A 147 3.12 14.14 -6.81
CA ASP A 147 3.11 15.46 -7.43
C ASP A 147 3.17 16.58 -6.39
N TYR A 148 3.74 17.72 -6.79
CA TYR A 148 3.73 18.96 -6.01
C TYR A 148 3.69 20.19 -6.93
N SER A 149 3.33 21.36 -6.38
CA SER A 149 3.33 22.63 -7.09
C SER A 149 4.69 23.31 -6.92
N PRO A 150 5.57 23.34 -7.95
CA PRO A 150 6.88 23.99 -7.81
C PRO A 150 6.77 25.51 -7.64
N VAL A 151 5.64 26.11 -8.01
CA VAL A 151 5.39 27.56 -7.89
C VAL A 151 4.96 27.92 -6.47
N GLU A 152 4.10 27.11 -5.85
CA GLU A 152 3.56 27.40 -4.51
C GLU A 152 4.46 26.84 -3.40
N ASP A 153 4.99 25.63 -3.58
CA ASP A 153 5.63 24.87 -2.51
C ASP A 153 7.17 24.84 -2.64
N GLY A 154 7.71 25.16 -3.81
CA GLY A 154 9.15 25.24 -4.06
C GLY A 154 9.94 23.98 -3.65
N LEU A 155 11.00 24.17 -2.86
CA LEU A 155 11.86 23.06 -2.40
C LEU A 155 11.18 22.20 -1.32
N GLU A 156 10.40 22.80 -0.43
CA GLU A 156 9.67 22.07 0.62
C GLU A 156 8.63 21.12 0.01
N GLY A 157 7.95 21.55 -1.06
CA GLY A 157 7.04 20.69 -1.81
C GLY A 157 7.73 19.50 -2.48
N ASN A 158 8.95 19.71 -2.97
CA ASN A 158 9.75 18.63 -3.55
C ASN A 158 10.11 17.57 -2.49
N GLU A 159 10.55 18.01 -1.31
CA GLU A 159 10.87 17.11 -0.21
C GLU A 159 9.63 16.36 0.29
N ALA A 160 8.51 17.06 0.45
CA ALA A 160 7.24 16.44 0.83
C ALA A 160 6.75 15.42 -0.20
N ALA A 161 6.91 15.70 -1.51
CA ALA A 161 6.59 14.74 -2.57
C ALA A 161 7.51 13.52 -2.53
N ALA A 162 8.81 13.70 -2.24
CA ALA A 162 9.74 12.59 -2.05
C ALA A 162 9.31 11.71 -0.87
N GLN A 163 8.96 12.28 0.28
CA GLN A 163 8.48 11.52 1.45
C GLN A 163 7.19 10.73 1.16
N ARG A 164 6.25 11.33 0.41
CA ARG A 164 5.04 10.62 -0.05
C ARG A 164 5.36 9.49 -1.01
N ALA A 165 6.30 9.69 -1.94
CA ALA A 165 6.77 8.64 -2.85
C ALA A 165 7.45 7.49 -2.09
N LEU A 166 8.22 7.76 -1.03
CA LEU A 166 8.79 6.73 -0.15
C LEU A 166 7.71 5.96 0.63
N THR A 167 6.67 6.65 1.10
CA THR A 167 5.53 6.01 1.77
C THR A 167 4.81 5.04 0.84
N ASP A 168 4.51 5.47 -0.39
CA ASP A 168 3.91 4.64 -1.43
C ASP A 168 4.82 3.44 -1.80
N LEU A 169 6.14 3.64 -1.91
CA LEU A 169 7.09 2.54 -2.10
C LEU A 169 7.01 1.51 -0.96
N ALA A 170 7.07 1.96 0.29
CA ALA A 170 7.04 1.05 1.44
C ALA A 170 5.74 0.25 1.50
N ASP A 171 4.60 0.89 1.20
CA ASP A 171 3.28 0.24 1.15
C ASP A 171 3.23 -0.82 0.04
N ASN A 172 3.68 -0.48 -1.17
CA ASN A 172 3.69 -1.41 -2.32
C ASN A 172 4.65 -2.58 -2.12
N ILE A 173 5.85 -2.34 -1.58
CA ILE A 173 6.83 -3.38 -1.25
C ILE A 173 6.25 -4.33 -0.21
N PHE A 174 5.68 -3.78 0.87
CA PHE A 174 5.07 -4.58 1.92
C PHE A 174 3.90 -5.42 1.41
N ALA A 175 2.99 -4.81 0.65
CA ALA A 175 1.86 -5.52 0.05
C ALA A 175 2.32 -6.66 -0.86
N GLN A 176 3.34 -6.44 -1.69
CA GLN A 176 3.87 -7.49 -2.56
C GLN A 176 4.60 -8.59 -1.79
N ALA A 177 5.43 -8.23 -0.80
CA ALA A 177 6.18 -9.18 0.01
C ALA A 177 5.28 -10.10 0.86
N THR A 178 4.09 -9.61 1.23
CA THR A 178 3.14 -10.33 2.08
C THR A 178 1.98 -10.99 1.35
N SER A 179 1.77 -10.69 0.06
CA SER A 179 0.71 -11.27 -0.77
C SER A 179 1.13 -12.52 -1.54
N ASN A 180 2.42 -12.87 -1.56
CA ASN A 180 2.92 -14.08 -2.21
C ASN A 180 2.55 -15.38 -1.45
N TRP A 181 1.66 -15.32 -0.44
CA TRP A 181 1.38 -16.40 0.51
C TRP A 181 -0.12 -16.59 0.76
#